data_AF-A0A1I7UBH3-F1
#
_entry.id   AF-A0A1I7UBH3-F1
#
_cell.length_a   1.000
_cell.length_b   1.000
_cell.length_c   1.000
_cell.angle_alpha   90.00
_cell.angle_beta   90.00
_cell.angle_gamma   90.00
#
_symmetry.space_group_name_H-M   'P 1'
#
loop_
_entity.id
_entity.type
_entity.pdbx_description
1 polymer ?
#
loop_
_entity_poly.entity_id
_entity_poly.type
_entity_poly.pdbx_seq_one_letter_code
_entity_poly.pdbx_strand_id
1 'polypeptide(L)'
;MSALVSQNSNLITKTVEKCLVCGMSAYGYNYGVLSCNACKMFFRRVKVDKVTYTCPYSNKCYDEHNLGNISYSRCRSCRYQKCNEVGMRYIAPGQFDIINTSDAVYTSLISDLLSVDAIRRHKTLHCYTEEDPTIYEMVVRSRGTRMYSKSDALKVKLDEWGFLGIYATVEMFLSFDFMEALDVPDKVILLQNFALKSMLFTGGMRSLMAKLERVMTPDGQDVYPDYMFKMPFFSADFLNGIRSRLVARLRELNVTMEEHVLLNATLFCNPALPSLSSAARKLITMRQRIYSSALLQYCFVTYQQSGPSRFADLLSAHCCNACKMFFRRIITLKTPLRPCENNDKCFEALPPNFECRLCRFQKCITAGMICNQEQFDLPSAVLSLTQLEIQKRHTLEYYQPARDFTFEEATSVENVGFVLKPSDVTFTSYDWEAMTQLATTDYLKKLNFSKMLTSSDLKAFLKGAYYNCALISTAMHYYSYKSGIITFPGGMDVCPKEMALISQFKPCFEIGIKSRLIGKLAELKVTNEEFVLLNMIFICNTGMPGMSKTGNLLLANYQRLYSNLLFKQCQMTCQNQASARFTDLLSLCHIVSKTKQDVANAALLLQMYQPNIKWKDMLKEAIKYMLENK
;
A
#
# COMPACT_ATOMS: atom_id res chain seq x y z
N MET A 1 -61.54 19.42 -27.93
CA MET A 1 -60.57 18.54 -27.26
C MET A 1 -59.18 19.07 -27.57
N SER A 2 -58.70 20.05 -26.80
CA SER A 2 -57.79 19.86 -25.65
C SER A 2 -56.43 19.30 -26.09
N ALA A 3 -55.27 19.86 -25.80
CA ALA A 3 -54.84 21.08 -25.13
C ALA A 3 -53.29 21.14 -25.27
N LEU A 4 -52.71 22.34 -25.30
CA LEU A 4 -51.35 22.72 -24.84
C LEU A 4 -50.13 22.19 -25.64
N VAL A 5 -49.10 22.95 -26.06
CA VAL A 5 -48.64 24.35 -25.84
C VAL A 5 -47.70 24.76 -26.98
N SER A 6 -47.83 26.03 -27.37
CA SER A 6 -46.99 26.85 -28.22
C SER A 6 -45.64 27.27 -27.58
N GLN A 7 -44.62 27.43 -28.43
CA GLN A 7 -43.57 28.47 -28.43
C GLN A 7 -42.77 28.78 -27.15
N ASN A 8 -41.44 28.58 -27.22
CA ASN A 8 -40.52 29.72 -27.26
C ASN A 8 -39.07 29.31 -27.60
N SER A 9 -38.56 29.91 -28.66
CA SER A 9 -37.14 30.17 -28.92
C SER A 9 -36.49 30.92 -27.76
N ASN A 10 -35.26 30.57 -27.37
CA ASN A 10 -34.16 31.52 -27.10
C ASN A 10 -32.84 30.80 -26.70
N LEU A 11 -31.79 31.09 -27.51
CA LEU A 11 -30.35 31.13 -27.21
C LEU A 11 -29.82 30.41 -25.95
N ILE A 12 -28.96 29.39 -26.13
CA ILE A 12 -27.95 29.05 -25.13
C ILE A 12 -26.62 29.69 -25.54
N THR A 13 -26.50 30.96 -25.15
CA THR A 13 -25.23 31.68 -25.00
C THR A 13 -24.28 30.89 -24.09
N LYS A 14 -23.00 30.80 -24.50
CA LYS A 14 -21.86 30.36 -23.68
C LYS A 14 -21.91 31.04 -22.30
N THR A 15 -22.27 30.32 -21.23
CA THR A 15 -22.27 30.88 -19.87
C THR A 15 -20.83 30.92 -19.37
N VAL A 16 -20.20 32.10 -19.39
CA VAL A 16 -18.96 32.35 -18.66
C VAL A 16 -19.29 32.26 -17.17
N GLU A 17 -18.87 31.18 -16.52
CA GLU A 17 -19.14 30.98 -15.09
C GLU A 17 -18.48 32.09 -14.26
N LYS A 18 -19.19 32.60 -13.25
CA LYS A 18 -18.76 33.71 -12.42
C LYS A 18 -18.11 33.21 -11.13
N CYS A 19 -17.06 33.89 -10.70
CA CYS A 19 -16.38 33.69 -9.42
C CYS A 19 -17.37 33.88 -8.28
N LEU A 20 -17.54 32.85 -7.45
CA LEU A 20 -18.49 32.88 -6.32
C LEU A 20 -18.11 33.91 -5.24
N VAL A 21 -16.86 34.38 -5.25
CA VAL A 21 -16.39 35.44 -4.34
C VAL A 21 -16.67 36.84 -4.87
N CYS A 22 -16.40 37.13 -6.15
CA CYS A 22 -16.39 38.51 -6.65
C CYS A 22 -17.21 38.78 -7.92
N GLY A 23 -17.91 37.77 -8.44
CA GLY A 23 -18.77 37.88 -9.63
C GLY A 23 -18.05 38.08 -10.97
N MET A 24 -16.72 38.28 -10.97
CA MET A 24 -15.90 38.33 -12.19
C MET A 24 -15.80 36.96 -12.86
N SER A 25 -15.40 36.88 -14.12
CA SER A 25 -15.18 35.60 -14.82
C SER A 25 -14.28 34.67 -14.00
N ALA A 26 -14.77 33.47 -13.70
CA ALA A 26 -14.03 32.45 -12.99
C ALA A 26 -12.92 31.89 -13.89
N TYR A 27 -11.80 31.52 -13.27
CA TYR A 27 -10.71 30.81 -13.95
C TYR A 27 -10.80 29.29 -13.70
N GLY A 28 -11.36 28.89 -12.56
CA GLY A 28 -11.57 27.50 -12.17
C GLY A 28 -11.79 27.36 -10.65
N TYR A 29 -11.93 26.14 -10.16
CA TYR A 29 -12.02 25.89 -8.71
C TYR A 29 -10.64 26.07 -8.07
N ASN A 30 -10.56 26.89 -7.03
CA ASN A 30 -9.35 27.07 -6.23
C ASN A 30 -9.74 27.03 -4.76
N TYR A 31 -8.97 26.28 -3.96
CA TYR A 31 -9.26 26.09 -2.54
C TYR A 31 -10.67 25.54 -2.27
N GLY A 32 -11.19 24.69 -3.16
CA GLY A 32 -12.53 24.11 -3.06
C GLY A 32 -13.67 24.95 -3.63
N VAL A 33 -13.40 26.11 -4.25
CA VAL A 33 -14.47 27.03 -4.74
C VAL A 33 -14.17 27.62 -6.11
N LEU A 34 -15.19 27.66 -6.98
CA LEU A 34 -15.14 28.30 -8.30
C LEU A 34 -14.80 29.80 -8.17
N SER A 35 -13.61 30.17 -8.65
CA SER A 35 -13.04 31.48 -8.38
C SER A 35 -12.16 32.00 -9.52
N CYS A 36 -12.00 33.32 -9.56
CA CYS A 36 -11.04 33.97 -10.44
C CYS A 36 -9.61 33.91 -9.85
N ASN A 37 -8.60 34.07 -10.70
CA ASN A 37 -7.19 34.07 -10.28
C ASN A 37 -6.88 35.12 -9.20
N ALA A 38 -7.56 36.27 -9.24
CA ALA A 38 -7.37 37.30 -8.22
C ALA A 38 -7.87 36.86 -6.84
N CYS A 39 -9.02 36.16 -6.74
CA CYS A 39 -9.54 35.65 -5.48
C CYS A 39 -8.73 34.45 -4.96
N LYS A 40 -8.24 33.59 -5.85
CA LYS A 40 -7.26 32.54 -5.53
C LYS A 40 -6.03 33.13 -4.83
N MET A 41 -5.34 34.05 -5.50
CA MET A 41 -4.08 34.60 -4.99
C MET A 41 -4.29 35.42 -3.72
N PHE A 42 -5.41 36.13 -3.64
CA PHE A 42 -5.82 36.85 -2.44
C PHE A 42 -6.01 35.91 -1.24
N PHE A 43 -6.79 34.83 -1.38
CA PHE A 43 -7.04 33.88 -0.31
C PHE A 43 -5.76 33.18 0.15
N ARG A 44 -4.89 32.81 -0.79
CA ARG A 44 -3.58 32.23 -0.48
C ARG A 44 -2.73 33.16 0.38
N ARG A 45 -2.59 34.43 0.00
CA ARG A 45 -1.78 35.42 0.74
C ARG A 45 -2.30 35.62 2.16
N VAL A 46 -3.61 35.72 2.34
CA VAL A 46 -4.21 35.84 3.67
C VAL A 46 -3.86 34.63 4.55
N LYS A 47 -3.91 33.41 3.99
CA LYS A 47 -3.65 32.18 4.75
C LYS A 47 -2.17 31.87 4.97
N VAL A 48 -1.31 32.12 3.97
CA VAL A 48 0.13 31.84 4.01
C VAL A 48 0.86 32.92 4.78
N ASP A 49 0.63 34.17 4.41
CA ASP A 49 1.35 35.32 4.95
C ASP A 49 0.69 35.84 6.25
N LYS A 50 -0.38 35.16 6.71
CA LYS A 50 -1.17 35.46 7.92
C LYS A 50 -1.63 36.93 8.01
N VAL A 51 -1.95 37.54 6.87
CA VAL A 51 -2.32 38.96 6.80
C VAL A 51 -3.75 39.17 7.30
N THR A 52 -3.93 40.04 8.29
CA THR A 52 -5.24 40.45 8.81
C THR A 52 -5.71 41.75 8.16
N TYR A 53 -6.99 41.84 7.82
CA TYR A 53 -7.61 43.05 7.27
C TYR A 53 -8.84 43.44 8.11
N THR A 54 -8.94 44.72 8.45
CA THR A 54 -10.13 45.30 9.10
C THR A 54 -10.99 46.01 8.06
N CYS A 55 -12.31 45.84 8.14
CA CYS A 55 -13.22 46.57 7.28
C CYS A 55 -13.40 48.01 7.82
N PRO A 56 -13.22 49.05 7.00
CA PRO A 56 -13.48 50.43 7.41
C PRO A 56 -14.99 50.80 7.33
N TYR A 57 -15.85 49.82 7.05
CA TYR A 57 -17.29 49.98 6.87
C TYR A 57 -18.06 48.98 7.76
N SER A 58 -19.26 48.56 7.35
CA SER A 58 -20.18 47.70 8.13
C SER A 58 -20.05 46.18 7.88
N ASN A 59 -18.90 45.70 7.40
CA ASN A 59 -18.67 44.30 6.99
C ASN A 59 -19.60 43.75 5.88
N LYS A 60 -20.35 44.60 5.17
CA LYS A 60 -21.35 44.22 4.15
C LYS A 60 -20.96 44.57 2.71
N CYS A 61 -19.66 44.70 2.43
CA CYS A 61 -19.16 45.17 1.13
C CYS A 61 -19.33 44.17 -0.03
N TYR A 62 -19.86 42.97 0.23
CA TYR A 62 -20.08 41.89 -0.76
C TYR A 62 -21.54 41.38 -0.79
N ASP A 63 -22.47 42.07 -0.12
CA ASP A 63 -23.91 41.75 -0.13
C ASP A 63 -24.55 42.17 -1.47
N GLU A 64 -25.60 41.45 -1.90
CA GLU A 64 -26.17 41.57 -3.25
C GLU A 64 -26.63 43.00 -3.61
N HIS A 65 -27.09 43.78 -2.63
CA HIS A 65 -27.54 45.16 -2.79
C HIS A 65 -26.40 46.17 -3.06
N ASN A 66 -25.13 45.79 -2.92
CA ASN A 66 -23.96 46.65 -3.13
C ASN A 66 -23.15 46.31 -4.39
N LEU A 67 -23.57 45.32 -5.19
CA LEU A 67 -22.85 44.86 -6.39
C LEU A 67 -22.88 45.85 -7.57
N GLY A 68 -23.81 46.81 -7.58
CA GLY A 68 -24.05 47.75 -8.68
C GLY A 68 -23.43 49.15 -8.54
N ASN A 69 -22.99 49.58 -7.34
CA ASN A 69 -22.42 50.90 -7.13
C ASN A 69 -20.88 50.85 -7.12
N ILE A 70 -20.28 51.39 -8.19
CA ILE A 70 -18.82 51.46 -8.42
C ILE A 70 -18.06 52.34 -7.39
N SER A 71 -18.78 53.04 -6.50
CA SER A 71 -18.18 53.95 -5.51
C SER A 71 -17.66 53.28 -4.22
N TYR A 72 -18.01 52.01 -3.93
CA TYR A 72 -17.39 51.27 -2.83
C TYR A 72 -16.24 50.41 -3.34
N SER A 73 -15.00 50.83 -3.07
CA SER A 73 -13.83 49.97 -3.21
C SER A 73 -14.05 48.68 -2.42
N ARG A 74 -14.18 47.55 -3.13
CA ARG A 74 -14.43 46.21 -2.55
C ARG A 74 -13.37 45.90 -1.50
N CYS A 75 -13.70 46.02 -0.22
CA CYS A 75 -12.70 45.99 0.84
C CYS A 75 -12.09 44.58 1.01
N ARG A 76 -10.82 44.52 1.42
CA ARG A 76 -10.08 43.25 1.56
C ARG A 76 -10.63 42.38 2.69
N SER A 77 -11.13 42.98 3.77
CA SER A 77 -11.71 42.26 4.90
C SER A 77 -12.96 41.46 4.50
N CYS A 78 -13.97 42.12 3.92
CA CYS A 78 -15.18 41.45 3.44
C CYS A 78 -14.90 40.47 2.29
N ARG A 79 -13.87 40.73 1.45
CA ARG A 79 -13.47 39.77 0.41
C ARG A 79 -13.01 38.45 1.01
N TYR A 80 -12.21 38.50 2.08
CA TYR A 80 -11.75 37.31 2.78
C TYR A 80 -12.87 36.60 3.54
N GLN A 81 -13.75 37.37 4.18
CA GLN A 81 -14.95 36.83 4.80
C GLN A 81 -15.78 36.07 3.75
N LYS A 82 -16.02 36.68 2.59
CA LYS A 82 -16.73 36.04 1.48
C LYS A 82 -16.03 34.78 1.00
N CYS A 83 -14.69 34.77 0.88
CA CYS A 83 -13.93 33.55 0.56
C CYS A 83 -14.22 32.41 1.54
N ASN A 84 -14.30 32.68 2.85
CA ASN A 84 -14.61 31.67 3.86
C ASN A 84 -16.08 31.21 3.76
N GLU A 85 -17.01 32.14 3.56
CA GLU A 85 -18.45 31.84 3.42
C GLU A 85 -18.75 30.94 2.23
N VAL A 86 -18.09 31.16 1.09
CA VAL A 86 -18.24 30.30 -0.09
C VAL A 86 -17.47 28.99 0.03
N GLY A 87 -16.73 28.78 1.13
CA GLY A 87 -16.10 27.50 1.46
C GLY A 87 -14.63 27.35 1.08
N MET A 88 -13.88 28.44 0.83
CA MET A 88 -12.46 28.32 0.50
C MET A 88 -11.65 27.75 1.67
N ARG A 89 -10.82 26.73 1.41
CA ARG A 89 -9.97 26.06 2.41
C ARG A 89 -8.50 25.99 1.98
N TYR A 90 -7.61 26.40 2.87
CA TYR A 90 -6.16 26.32 2.65
C TYR A 90 -5.57 25.16 3.46
N ILE A 91 -4.87 24.26 2.77
CA ILE A 91 -4.23 23.06 3.30
C ILE A 91 -2.72 23.33 3.29
N ALA A 92 -2.11 23.47 4.47
CA ALA A 92 -0.69 23.81 4.59
C ALA A 92 0.21 22.59 4.27
N PRO A 93 1.30 22.75 3.50
CA PRO A 93 2.29 21.69 3.31
C PRO A 93 2.93 21.32 4.66
N GLY A 94 2.81 20.05 5.08
CA GLY A 94 3.53 19.51 6.25
C GLY A 94 2.74 19.39 7.57
N GLN A 95 1.46 19.77 7.62
CA GLN A 95 0.60 19.56 8.79
C GLN A 95 -0.60 18.67 8.43
N PHE A 96 -0.36 17.39 8.21
CA PHE A 96 -1.42 16.38 8.17
C PHE A 96 -0.92 15.11 8.84
N ASP A 97 -1.45 14.85 10.03
CA ASP A 97 -1.51 13.50 10.57
C ASP A 97 -2.21 12.60 9.54
N ILE A 98 -1.79 11.33 9.51
CA ILE A 98 -2.42 10.25 8.75
C ILE A 98 -3.94 10.43 8.82
N ILE A 99 -4.60 10.63 7.67
CA ILE A 99 -6.00 11.07 7.59
C ILE A 99 -6.88 10.09 8.38
N ASN A 100 -7.18 10.45 9.62
CA ASN A 100 -8.15 9.83 10.50
C ASN A 100 -9.37 10.76 10.69
N THR A 101 -9.58 11.69 9.75
CA THR A 101 -10.49 12.82 9.92
C THR A 101 -11.52 12.94 8.80
N SER A 102 -12.74 12.47 9.10
CA SER A 102 -14.05 12.76 8.49
C SER A 102 -14.24 12.56 6.97
N ASP A 103 -15.40 12.00 6.58
CA ASP A 103 -15.82 11.77 5.18
C ASP A 103 -15.74 13.01 4.26
N ALA A 104 -15.75 14.22 4.84
CA ALA A 104 -15.73 15.47 4.10
C ALA A 104 -14.38 15.78 3.41
N VAL A 105 -13.24 15.29 3.94
CA VAL A 105 -11.90 15.69 3.45
C VAL A 105 -11.52 14.95 2.17
N TYR A 106 -11.68 13.63 2.11
CA TYR A 106 -11.36 12.89 0.88
C TYR A 106 -12.39 13.13 -0.22
N THR A 107 -13.66 13.37 0.12
CA THR A 107 -14.70 13.73 -0.87
C THR A 107 -14.35 15.03 -1.60
N SER A 108 -13.85 16.04 -0.87
CA SER A 108 -13.35 17.29 -1.46
C SER A 108 -12.16 17.04 -2.40
N LEU A 109 -11.22 16.19 -2.00
CA LEU A 109 -10.04 15.87 -2.82
C LEU A 109 -10.43 15.18 -4.14
N ILE A 110 -11.36 14.23 -4.09
CA ILE A 110 -11.86 13.55 -5.29
C ILE A 110 -12.56 14.55 -6.20
N SER A 111 -13.42 15.42 -5.65
CA SER A 111 -14.09 16.48 -6.40
C SER A 111 -13.10 17.41 -7.10
N ASP A 112 -12.02 17.81 -6.43
CA ASP A 112 -10.97 18.66 -7.01
C ASP A 112 -10.27 17.93 -8.17
N LEU A 113 -9.92 16.65 -8.02
CA LEU A 113 -9.29 15.85 -9.06
C LEU A 113 -10.20 15.62 -10.28
N LEU A 114 -11.49 15.34 -10.05
CA LEU A 114 -12.50 15.22 -11.11
C LEU A 114 -12.65 16.53 -11.89
N SER A 115 -12.64 17.66 -11.19
CA SER A 115 -12.74 18.99 -11.81
C SER A 115 -11.53 19.29 -12.70
N VAL A 116 -10.33 18.98 -12.20
CA VAL A 116 -9.08 19.15 -12.96
C VAL A 116 -9.05 18.25 -14.21
N ASP A 117 -9.51 16.99 -14.10
CA ASP A 117 -9.63 16.10 -15.27
C ASP A 117 -10.70 16.57 -16.27
N ALA A 118 -11.82 17.13 -15.79
CA ALA A 118 -12.85 17.70 -16.65
C ALA A 118 -12.31 18.87 -17.49
N ILE A 119 -11.49 19.74 -16.90
CA ILE A 119 -10.82 20.85 -17.61
C ILE A 119 -9.86 20.29 -18.68
N ARG A 120 -9.03 19.29 -18.33
CA ARG A 120 -8.14 18.63 -19.29
C ARG A 120 -8.94 18.02 -20.46
N ARG A 121 -10.05 17.35 -20.16
CA ARG A 121 -10.94 16.74 -21.16
C ARG A 121 -11.53 17.79 -22.09
N HIS A 122 -12.04 18.89 -21.54
CA HIS A 122 -12.55 20.02 -22.31
C HIS A 122 -11.48 20.59 -23.25
N LYS A 123 -10.26 20.84 -22.75
CA LYS A 123 -9.15 21.34 -23.56
C LYS A 123 -8.79 20.40 -24.70
N THR A 124 -8.72 19.10 -24.41
CA THR A 124 -8.43 18.08 -25.43
C THR A 124 -9.49 18.11 -26.53
N LEU A 125 -10.77 18.11 -26.17
CA LEU A 125 -11.88 18.04 -27.12
C LEU A 125 -12.07 19.33 -27.92
N HIS A 126 -12.07 20.47 -27.22
CA HIS A 126 -12.58 21.73 -27.75
C HIS A 126 -11.53 22.82 -27.93
N CYS A 127 -10.27 22.59 -27.55
CA CYS A 127 -9.22 23.60 -27.66
C CYS A 127 -8.04 23.13 -28.54
N TYR A 128 -7.37 24.08 -29.16
CA TYR A 128 -6.25 23.87 -30.06
C TYR A 128 -5.12 24.84 -29.73
N THR A 129 -3.89 24.50 -30.11
CA THR A 129 -2.72 25.37 -30.00
C THR A 129 -1.81 25.11 -31.19
N GLU A 130 -1.18 26.16 -31.69
CA GLU A 130 -0.15 26.11 -32.73
C GLU A 130 1.26 26.08 -32.14
N GLU A 131 1.38 26.24 -30.82
CA GLU A 131 2.67 26.10 -30.13
C GLU A 131 3.14 24.65 -30.18
N ASP A 132 4.45 24.45 -30.32
CA ASP A 132 5.14 23.16 -30.16
C ASP A 132 6.27 23.26 -29.11
N PRO A 133 5.94 23.42 -27.82
CA PRO A 133 6.95 23.59 -26.78
C PRO A 133 7.43 22.25 -26.25
N THR A 134 8.69 22.22 -25.84
CA THR A 134 9.24 21.15 -25.00
C THR A 134 8.62 21.18 -23.59
N ILE A 135 8.63 20.04 -22.90
CA ILE A 135 8.19 19.98 -21.48
C ILE A 135 8.95 21.00 -20.61
N TYR A 136 10.24 21.23 -20.90
CA TYR A 136 11.03 22.22 -20.17
C TYR A 136 10.48 23.64 -20.36
N GLU A 137 10.22 24.05 -21.61
CA GLU A 137 9.60 25.35 -21.91
C GLU A 137 8.21 25.47 -21.28
N MET A 138 7.44 24.37 -21.25
CA MET A 138 6.14 24.34 -20.58
C MET A 138 6.23 24.59 -19.07
N VAL A 139 7.31 24.13 -18.42
CA VAL A 139 7.55 24.27 -16.98
C VAL A 139 8.02 25.69 -16.61
N VAL A 140 8.86 26.30 -17.45
CA VAL A 140 9.54 27.57 -17.14
C VAL A 140 8.70 28.80 -17.52
N ARG A 141 7.76 28.66 -18.46
CA ARG A 141 6.94 29.79 -18.94
C ARG A 141 5.91 30.33 -17.93
N SER A 142 5.43 31.54 -18.18
CA SER A 142 4.41 32.22 -17.37
C SER A 142 3.07 31.49 -17.36
N ARG A 143 2.40 31.46 -16.20
CA ARG A 143 1.16 30.68 -15.99
C ARG A 143 0.00 31.22 -16.83
N GLY A 144 -0.68 30.31 -17.53
CA GLY A 144 -1.88 30.57 -18.33
C GLY A 144 -2.01 29.52 -19.43
N THR A 145 -3.24 29.21 -19.85
CA THR A 145 -3.42 28.30 -20.99
C THR A 145 -3.18 29.04 -22.29
N ARG A 146 -2.41 28.42 -23.20
CA ARG A 146 -2.17 28.94 -24.56
C ARG A 146 -3.06 28.26 -25.60
N MET A 147 -3.94 27.37 -25.16
CA MET A 147 -4.94 26.76 -26.02
C MET A 147 -6.14 27.70 -26.20
N TYR A 148 -6.62 27.81 -27.43
CA TYR A 148 -7.80 28.59 -27.79
C TYR A 148 -8.93 27.68 -28.28
N SER A 149 -10.17 28.16 -28.31
CA SER A 149 -11.33 27.37 -28.74
C SER A 149 -11.20 26.97 -30.22
N LYS A 150 -11.39 25.68 -30.54
CA LYS A 150 -11.43 25.20 -31.92
C LYS A 150 -12.56 25.88 -32.69
N SER A 151 -12.31 26.18 -33.97
CA SER A 151 -13.36 26.52 -34.93
C SER A 151 -13.93 25.24 -35.55
N ASP A 152 -15.19 25.27 -35.98
CA ASP A 152 -15.86 24.10 -36.57
C ASP A 152 -15.23 23.66 -37.90
N ALA A 153 -14.46 24.53 -38.56
CA ALA A 153 -13.74 24.25 -39.80
C ALA A 153 -12.38 23.56 -39.58
N LEU A 154 -11.84 23.57 -38.36
CA LEU A 154 -10.50 23.04 -38.07
C LEU A 154 -10.53 21.52 -37.98
N LYS A 155 -9.88 20.85 -38.95
CA LYS A 155 -9.62 19.41 -38.90
C LYS A 155 -8.28 19.13 -38.23
N VAL A 156 -8.32 18.49 -37.07
CA VAL A 156 -7.12 18.07 -36.32
C VAL A 156 -6.59 16.77 -36.91
N LYS A 157 -5.29 16.73 -37.22
CA LYS A 157 -4.62 15.53 -37.74
C LYS A 157 -4.38 14.50 -36.64
N LEU A 158 -4.09 13.26 -37.05
CA LEU A 158 -3.87 12.15 -36.13
C LEU A 158 -2.72 12.41 -35.15
N ASP A 159 -1.59 12.89 -35.65
CA ASP A 159 -0.40 13.24 -34.87
C ASP A 159 -0.64 14.42 -33.92
N GLU A 160 -1.40 15.41 -34.38
CA GLU A 160 -1.81 16.56 -33.56
C GLU A 160 -2.67 16.14 -32.37
N TRP A 161 -3.52 15.12 -32.49
CA TRP A 161 -4.31 14.60 -31.37
C TRP A 161 -3.44 14.05 -30.23
N GLY A 162 -2.36 13.36 -30.58
CA GLY A 162 -1.38 12.87 -29.61
C GLY A 162 -0.70 14.03 -28.89
N PHE A 163 -0.24 15.03 -29.66
CA PHE A 163 0.38 16.23 -29.12
C PHE A 163 -0.58 17.00 -28.18
N LEU A 164 -1.79 17.32 -28.61
CA LEU A 164 -2.80 18.04 -27.81
C LEU A 164 -3.15 17.27 -26.53
N GLY A 165 -3.20 15.94 -26.60
CA GLY A 165 -3.42 15.07 -25.44
C GLY A 165 -2.30 15.18 -24.41
N ILE A 166 -1.03 15.12 -24.83
CA ILE A 166 0.12 15.29 -23.94
C ILE A 166 0.14 16.72 -23.39
N TYR A 167 -0.05 17.72 -24.23
CA TYR A 167 -0.03 19.13 -23.87
C TYR A 167 -1.06 19.43 -22.76
N ALA A 168 -2.32 19.03 -22.96
CA ALA A 168 -3.37 19.21 -21.97
C ALA A 168 -3.08 18.46 -20.66
N THR A 169 -2.46 17.28 -20.76
CA THR A 169 -2.06 16.47 -19.59
C THR A 169 -0.92 17.11 -18.80
N VAL A 170 0.07 17.70 -19.47
CA VAL A 170 1.15 18.45 -18.83
C VAL A 170 0.59 19.69 -18.13
N GLU A 171 -0.28 20.47 -18.79
CA GLU A 171 -0.96 21.61 -18.14
C GLU A 171 -1.79 21.18 -16.92
N MET A 172 -2.47 20.03 -16.99
CA MET A 172 -3.22 19.46 -15.88
C MET A 172 -2.31 19.18 -14.68
N PHE A 173 -1.21 18.46 -14.87
CA PHE A 173 -0.30 18.15 -13.76
C PHE A 173 0.39 19.40 -13.21
N LEU A 174 0.80 20.34 -14.07
CA LEU A 174 1.36 21.62 -13.63
C LEU A 174 0.37 22.47 -12.80
N SER A 175 -0.93 22.20 -12.89
CA SER A 175 -1.95 22.87 -12.08
C SER A 175 -2.03 22.37 -10.63
N PHE A 176 -1.41 21.23 -10.31
CA PHE A 176 -1.37 20.71 -8.94
C PHE A 176 -0.63 21.68 -8.01
N ASP A 177 -1.19 21.89 -6.82
CA ASP A 177 -0.71 22.84 -5.82
C ASP A 177 0.76 22.60 -5.41
N PHE A 178 1.16 21.35 -5.24
CA PHE A 178 2.51 20.99 -4.82
C PHE A 178 3.57 21.18 -5.92
N MET A 179 3.18 21.29 -7.19
CA MET A 179 4.12 21.52 -8.28
C MET A 179 4.81 22.87 -8.17
N GLU A 180 4.25 23.82 -7.41
CA GLU A 180 4.90 25.09 -7.13
C GLU A 180 6.12 24.96 -6.22
N ALA A 181 6.13 23.95 -5.34
CA ALA A 181 7.16 23.73 -4.33
C ALA A 181 8.33 22.86 -4.83
N LEU A 182 8.27 22.38 -6.07
CA LEU A 182 9.34 21.62 -6.71
C LEU A 182 10.26 22.53 -7.52
N ASP A 183 11.51 22.14 -7.67
CA ASP A 183 12.44 22.77 -8.58
C ASP A 183 12.14 22.38 -10.03
N VAL A 184 12.56 23.21 -10.99
CA VAL A 184 12.32 22.99 -12.43
C VAL A 184 12.79 21.60 -12.89
N PRO A 185 14.00 21.11 -12.55
CA PRO A 185 14.45 19.78 -12.98
C PRO A 185 13.53 18.66 -12.47
N ASP A 186 13.08 18.73 -11.22
CA ASP A 186 12.21 17.71 -10.62
C ASP A 186 10.82 17.68 -11.29
N LYS A 187 10.26 18.84 -11.64
CA LYS A 187 8.99 18.92 -12.40
C LYS A 187 9.12 18.25 -13.77
N VAL A 188 10.22 18.55 -14.47
CA VAL A 188 10.50 17.96 -15.80
C VAL A 188 10.62 16.44 -15.70
N ILE A 189 11.34 15.92 -14.70
CA ILE A 189 11.50 14.48 -14.48
C ILE A 189 10.14 13.79 -14.28
N LEU A 190 9.26 14.34 -13.43
CA LEU A 190 7.93 13.77 -13.18
C LEU A 190 7.07 13.76 -14.45
N LEU A 191 7.03 14.88 -15.17
CA LEU A 191 6.24 15.03 -16.39
C LEU A 191 6.75 14.13 -17.51
N GLN A 192 8.06 14.08 -17.76
CA GLN A 192 8.67 13.18 -18.76
C GLN A 192 8.39 11.71 -18.44
N ASN A 193 8.38 11.33 -17.15
CA ASN A 193 8.15 9.94 -16.79
C ASN A 193 6.69 9.50 -17.01
N PHE A 194 5.71 10.40 -16.87
CA PHE A 194 4.32 9.99 -16.68
C PHE A 194 3.28 10.66 -17.60
N ALA A 195 3.54 11.83 -18.20
CA ALA A 195 2.53 12.54 -18.99
C ALA A 195 1.97 11.70 -20.14
N LEU A 196 2.83 10.99 -20.89
CA LEU A 196 2.40 10.09 -21.97
C LEU A 196 1.55 8.92 -21.45
N LYS A 197 1.95 8.31 -20.32
CA LYS A 197 1.21 7.20 -19.68
C LYS A 197 -0.18 7.66 -19.25
N SER A 198 -0.27 8.87 -18.69
CA SER A 198 -1.51 9.50 -18.27
C SER A 198 -2.41 9.85 -19.47
N MET A 199 -1.84 10.35 -20.57
CA MET A 199 -2.58 10.57 -21.82
C MET A 199 -3.19 9.26 -22.36
N LEU A 200 -2.41 8.17 -22.39
CA LEU A 200 -2.93 6.86 -22.81
C LEU A 200 -4.04 6.36 -21.87
N PHE A 201 -3.85 6.52 -20.56
CA PHE A 201 -4.84 6.10 -19.56
C PHE A 201 -6.16 6.87 -19.71
N THR A 202 -6.10 8.19 -19.86
CA THR A 202 -7.28 9.04 -20.09
C THR A 202 -7.95 8.77 -21.44
N GLY A 203 -7.18 8.45 -22.49
CA GLY A 203 -7.71 8.00 -23.79
C GLY A 203 -8.45 6.65 -23.70
N GLY A 204 -7.92 5.72 -22.90
CA GLY A 204 -8.59 4.46 -22.57
C GLY A 204 -9.90 4.67 -21.82
N MET A 205 -9.91 5.52 -20.80
CA MET A 205 -11.13 5.87 -20.06
C MET A 205 -12.18 6.55 -20.94
N ARG A 206 -11.78 7.50 -21.80
CA ARG A 206 -12.70 8.12 -22.77
C ARG A 206 -13.38 7.07 -23.66
N SER A 207 -12.58 6.13 -24.16
CA SER A 207 -13.08 5.06 -25.03
C SER A 207 -14.01 4.11 -24.28
N LEU A 208 -13.69 3.78 -23.02
CA LEU A 208 -14.57 3.01 -22.14
C LEU A 208 -15.91 3.71 -21.89
N MET A 209 -15.88 5.01 -21.58
CA MET A 209 -17.10 5.83 -21.36
C MET A 209 -17.96 5.92 -22.63
N ALA A 210 -17.32 5.98 -23.80
CA ALA A 210 -17.99 5.95 -25.10
C ALA A 210 -18.42 4.53 -25.53
N LYS A 211 -18.27 3.52 -24.66
CA LYS A 211 -18.57 2.09 -24.92
C LYS A 211 -17.82 1.50 -26.12
N LEU A 212 -16.64 2.04 -26.43
CA LEU A 212 -15.77 1.54 -27.49
C LEU A 212 -14.88 0.42 -26.97
N GLU A 213 -14.46 -0.49 -27.84
CA GLU A 213 -13.59 -1.64 -27.50
C GLU A 213 -12.10 -1.35 -27.60
N ARG A 214 -11.75 -0.25 -28.26
CA ARG A 214 -10.39 0.17 -28.55
C ARG A 214 -10.22 1.66 -28.33
N VAL A 215 -8.99 2.07 -28.08
CA VAL A 215 -8.65 3.51 -28.00
C VAL A 215 -8.86 4.12 -29.38
N MET A 216 -9.65 5.19 -29.43
CA MET A 216 -9.89 5.99 -30.63
C MET A 216 -9.51 7.45 -30.36
N THR A 217 -9.22 8.21 -31.41
CA THR A 217 -9.06 9.66 -31.32
C THR A 217 -10.38 10.32 -30.88
N PRO A 218 -10.36 11.56 -30.38
CA PRO A 218 -11.57 12.24 -29.94
C PRO A 218 -12.62 12.49 -31.03
N ASP A 219 -12.22 12.53 -32.30
CA ASP A 219 -13.11 12.61 -33.46
C ASP A 219 -13.51 11.23 -34.03
N GLY A 220 -13.13 10.13 -33.35
CA GLY A 220 -13.57 8.78 -33.70
C GLY A 220 -12.76 8.08 -34.78
N GLN A 221 -11.59 8.61 -35.15
CA GLN A 221 -10.62 7.94 -36.02
C GLN A 221 -9.77 6.94 -35.24
N ASP A 222 -9.12 6.02 -35.96
CA ASP A 222 -8.18 5.09 -35.35
C ASP A 222 -6.93 5.82 -34.86
N VAL A 223 -6.31 5.31 -33.79
CA VAL A 223 -5.06 5.89 -33.26
C VAL A 223 -3.84 5.58 -34.13
N TYR A 224 -3.97 4.65 -35.07
CA TYR A 224 -2.95 4.32 -36.06
C TYR A 224 -3.38 4.74 -37.47
N PRO A 225 -2.47 5.31 -38.27
CA PRO A 225 -2.73 5.53 -39.68
C PRO A 225 -2.99 4.20 -40.43
N ASP A 226 -3.85 4.25 -41.45
CA ASP A 226 -4.20 3.07 -42.27
C ASP A 226 -2.97 2.37 -42.89
N TYR A 227 -1.91 3.12 -43.22
CA TYR A 227 -0.70 2.56 -43.80
C TYR A 227 0.06 1.64 -42.83
N MET A 228 -0.08 1.83 -41.51
CA MET A 228 0.63 1.03 -40.52
C MET A 228 0.14 -0.42 -40.50
N PHE A 229 -1.15 -0.65 -40.80
CA PHE A 229 -1.74 -1.98 -40.97
C PHE A 229 -1.29 -2.68 -42.26
N LYS A 230 -0.74 -1.94 -43.21
CA LYS A 230 -0.22 -2.46 -44.49
C LYS A 230 1.29 -2.73 -44.44
N MET A 231 1.97 -2.37 -43.34
CA MET A 231 3.41 -2.59 -43.20
C MET A 231 3.71 -4.05 -42.83
N PRO A 232 4.67 -4.72 -43.50
CA PRO A 232 4.96 -6.14 -43.27
C PRO A 232 5.56 -6.44 -41.89
N PHE A 233 6.04 -5.43 -41.17
CA PHE A 233 6.65 -5.59 -39.84
C PHE A 233 5.62 -5.70 -38.70
N PHE A 234 4.39 -5.21 -38.89
CA PHE A 234 3.36 -5.20 -37.85
C PHE A 234 2.20 -6.10 -38.24
N SER A 235 1.91 -7.11 -37.43
CA SER A 235 0.67 -7.88 -37.61
C SER A 235 -0.55 -7.06 -37.18
N ALA A 236 -1.69 -7.28 -37.84
CA ALA A 236 -2.95 -6.68 -37.42
C ALA A 236 -3.28 -7.00 -35.96
N ASP A 237 -3.01 -8.24 -35.51
CA ASP A 237 -3.20 -8.68 -34.13
C ASP A 237 -2.31 -7.94 -33.13
N PHE A 238 -1.08 -7.61 -33.51
CA PHE A 238 -0.18 -6.82 -32.66
C PHE A 238 -0.73 -5.40 -32.42
N LEU A 239 -1.11 -4.70 -33.50
CA LEU A 239 -1.68 -3.35 -33.43
C LEU A 239 -3.04 -3.34 -32.71
N ASN A 240 -3.90 -4.33 -33.01
CA ASN A 240 -5.16 -4.57 -32.31
C ASN A 240 -4.96 -4.79 -30.82
N GLY A 241 -3.94 -5.58 -30.46
CA GLY A 241 -3.55 -5.82 -29.10
C GLY A 241 -3.14 -4.55 -28.37
N ILE A 242 -2.42 -3.62 -29.00
CA ILE A 242 -2.03 -2.35 -28.37
C ILE A 242 -3.25 -1.46 -28.11
N ARG A 243 -4.08 -1.23 -29.13
CA ARG A 243 -5.23 -0.31 -29.02
C ARG A 243 -6.37 -0.83 -28.15
N SER A 244 -6.51 -2.15 -27.98
CA SER A 244 -7.66 -2.74 -27.27
C SER A 244 -7.32 -3.18 -25.84
N ARG A 245 -6.07 -3.57 -25.55
CA ARG A 245 -5.69 -4.16 -24.26
C ARG A 245 -5.98 -3.26 -23.06
N LEU A 246 -5.71 -1.97 -23.19
CA LEU A 246 -5.98 -1.02 -22.11
C LEU A 246 -7.49 -0.91 -21.86
N VAL A 247 -8.28 -0.68 -22.90
CA VAL A 247 -9.74 -0.52 -22.80
C VAL A 247 -10.40 -1.80 -22.27
N ALA A 248 -9.99 -2.97 -22.77
CA ALA A 248 -10.43 -4.27 -22.26
C ALA A 248 -10.13 -4.40 -20.77
N ARG A 249 -8.92 -4.02 -20.32
CA ARG A 249 -8.56 -4.12 -18.90
C ARG A 249 -9.35 -3.15 -18.01
N LEU A 250 -9.59 -1.92 -18.48
CA LEU A 250 -10.41 -0.94 -17.76
C LEU A 250 -11.88 -1.39 -17.67
N ARG A 251 -12.38 -2.05 -18.72
CA ARG A 251 -13.71 -2.65 -18.77
C ARG A 251 -13.83 -3.85 -17.84
N GLU A 252 -12.89 -4.80 -17.89
CA GLU A 252 -12.85 -5.95 -16.97
C GLU A 252 -12.85 -5.51 -15.51
N LEU A 253 -12.11 -4.43 -15.21
CA LEU A 253 -12.05 -3.86 -13.88
C LEU A 253 -13.22 -2.95 -13.57
N ASN A 254 -14.12 -2.60 -14.50
CA ASN A 254 -15.16 -1.60 -14.26
C ASN A 254 -14.61 -0.33 -13.57
N VAL A 255 -13.52 0.24 -14.10
CA VAL A 255 -12.86 1.39 -13.46
C VAL A 255 -13.78 2.62 -13.51
N THR A 256 -14.03 3.22 -12.36
CA THR A 256 -14.82 4.44 -12.20
C THR A 256 -13.97 5.69 -12.47
N MET A 257 -14.62 6.85 -12.66
CA MET A 257 -13.89 8.11 -12.91
C MET A 257 -13.10 8.56 -11.68
N GLU A 258 -13.67 8.35 -10.49
CA GLU A 258 -13.06 8.61 -9.19
C GLU A 258 -11.78 7.79 -9.01
N GLU A 259 -11.86 6.48 -9.28
CA GLU A 259 -10.70 5.58 -9.24
C GLU A 259 -9.65 5.99 -10.28
N HIS A 260 -10.08 6.37 -11.48
CA HIS A 260 -9.17 6.82 -12.53
C HIS A 260 -8.38 8.05 -12.11
N VAL A 261 -9.02 9.12 -11.63
CA VAL A 261 -8.32 10.36 -11.28
C VAL A 261 -7.39 10.17 -10.07
N LEU A 262 -7.81 9.37 -9.09
CA LEU A 262 -7.00 9.03 -7.91
C LEU A 262 -5.79 8.16 -8.29
N LEU A 263 -5.97 7.17 -9.15
CA LEU A 263 -4.90 6.29 -9.63
C LEU A 263 -3.90 7.10 -10.47
N ASN A 264 -4.39 7.98 -11.35
CA ASN A 264 -3.57 8.85 -12.18
C ASN A 264 -2.71 9.80 -11.32
N ALA A 265 -3.28 10.40 -10.26
CA ALA A 265 -2.53 11.24 -9.31
C ALA A 265 -1.53 10.44 -8.47
N THR A 266 -1.92 9.25 -7.99
CA THR A 266 -1.06 8.35 -7.20
C THR A 266 0.20 7.95 -7.97
N LEU A 267 0.05 7.61 -9.25
CA LEU A 267 1.15 7.13 -10.08
C LEU A 267 2.04 8.25 -10.61
N PHE A 268 1.47 9.43 -10.85
CA PHE A 268 2.25 10.63 -11.14
C PHE A 268 3.23 10.95 -10.00
N CYS A 269 2.78 10.77 -8.74
CA CYS A 269 3.61 10.96 -7.56
C CYS A 269 4.53 9.76 -7.29
N ASN A 270 5.47 9.45 -8.19
CA ASN A 270 6.43 8.36 -8.01
C ASN A 270 7.76 8.82 -7.36
N PRO A 271 8.04 8.51 -6.08
CA PRO A 271 9.28 8.92 -5.42
C PRO A 271 10.50 8.07 -5.80
N ALA A 272 10.30 6.93 -6.47
CA ALA A 272 11.37 5.99 -6.81
C ALA A 272 12.15 6.39 -8.08
N LEU A 273 11.87 7.56 -8.66
CA LEU A 273 12.61 8.05 -9.80
C LEU A 273 14.06 8.40 -9.40
N PRO A 274 15.08 7.84 -10.10
CA PRO A 274 16.47 7.86 -9.65
C PRO A 274 17.08 9.27 -9.61
N SER A 275 16.58 10.20 -10.42
CA SER A 275 17.12 11.55 -10.58
C SER A 275 16.41 12.64 -9.76
N LEU A 276 15.41 12.29 -8.94
CA LEU A 276 14.73 13.28 -8.09
C LEU A 276 15.62 13.75 -6.94
N SER A 277 15.53 15.05 -6.65
CA SER A 277 16.18 15.64 -5.47
C SER A 277 15.65 15.02 -4.17
N SER A 278 16.45 15.10 -3.10
CA SER A 278 16.04 14.56 -1.78
C SER A 278 14.82 15.30 -1.21
N ALA A 279 14.71 16.60 -1.46
CA ALA A 279 13.55 17.42 -1.10
C ALA A 279 12.31 17.02 -1.90
N ALA A 280 12.44 16.89 -3.23
CA ALA A 280 11.34 16.43 -4.08
C ALA A 280 10.87 15.03 -3.70
N ARG A 281 11.79 14.09 -3.44
CA ARG A 281 11.43 12.72 -3.03
C ARG A 281 10.59 12.71 -1.75
N LYS A 282 10.90 13.55 -0.76
CA LYS A 282 10.10 13.70 0.47
C LYS A 282 8.69 14.23 0.16
N LEU A 283 8.60 15.31 -0.61
CA LEU A 283 7.32 15.92 -0.97
C LEU A 283 6.44 14.97 -1.81
N ILE A 284 7.03 14.31 -2.80
CA ILE A 284 6.32 13.35 -3.66
C ILE A 284 5.87 12.12 -2.87
N THR A 285 6.71 11.60 -1.96
CA THR A 285 6.29 10.52 -1.06
C THR A 285 5.08 10.92 -0.21
N MET A 286 5.08 12.15 0.31
CA MET A 286 3.94 12.68 1.07
C MET A 286 2.67 12.75 0.21
N ARG A 287 2.75 13.31 -1.00
CA ARG A 287 1.60 13.44 -1.91
C ARG A 287 1.09 12.09 -2.41
N GLN A 288 2.00 11.16 -2.73
CA GLN A 288 1.65 9.80 -3.10
C GLN A 288 0.84 9.09 -2.02
N ARG A 289 1.23 9.24 -0.74
CA ARG A 289 0.51 8.67 0.40
C ARG A 289 -0.89 9.24 0.53
N ILE A 290 -1.08 10.55 0.31
CA ILE A 290 -2.40 11.20 0.35
C ILE A 290 -3.32 10.59 -0.71
N TYR A 291 -2.88 10.57 -1.98
CA TYR A 291 -3.70 10.02 -3.07
C TYR A 291 -3.97 8.52 -2.89
N SER A 292 -2.96 7.75 -2.45
CA SER A 292 -3.12 6.32 -2.16
C SER A 292 -4.10 6.08 -1.01
N SER A 293 -4.05 6.90 0.04
CA SER A 293 -4.98 6.81 1.18
C SER A 293 -6.40 7.15 0.76
N ALA A 294 -6.58 8.21 -0.05
CA ALA A 294 -7.89 8.59 -0.58
C ALA A 294 -8.47 7.51 -1.50
N LEU A 295 -7.64 6.89 -2.35
CA LEU A 295 -8.04 5.75 -3.18
C LEU A 295 -8.45 4.54 -2.33
N LEU A 296 -7.69 4.22 -1.27
CA LEU A 296 -8.03 3.14 -0.37
C LEU A 296 -9.34 3.41 0.39
N GLN A 297 -9.54 4.62 0.90
CA GLN A 297 -10.77 5.04 1.58
C GLN A 297 -11.97 4.98 0.64
N TYR A 298 -11.84 5.52 -0.58
CA TYR A 298 -12.87 5.40 -1.60
C TYR A 298 -13.23 3.94 -1.87
N CYS A 299 -12.23 3.06 -1.97
CA CYS A 299 -12.48 1.64 -2.16
C CYS A 299 -13.20 1.00 -0.97
N PHE A 300 -12.84 1.36 0.27
CA PHE A 300 -13.52 0.88 1.47
C PHE A 300 -14.99 1.33 1.54
N VAL A 301 -15.27 2.59 1.24
CA VAL A 301 -16.65 3.13 1.31
C VAL A 301 -17.51 2.53 0.20
N THR A 302 -16.98 2.46 -1.01
CA THR A 302 -17.73 2.03 -2.20
C THR A 302 -17.92 0.51 -2.25
N TYR A 303 -16.91 -0.26 -1.87
CA TYR A 303 -16.89 -1.72 -2.02
C TYR A 303 -16.81 -2.48 -0.69
N GLN A 304 -16.87 -1.79 0.44
CA GLN A 304 -16.95 -2.37 1.79
C GLN A 304 -15.85 -3.42 2.02
N GLN A 305 -16.23 -4.69 2.26
CA GLN A 305 -15.31 -5.79 2.53
C GLN A 305 -14.36 -6.10 1.36
N SER A 306 -14.74 -5.75 0.13
CA SER A 306 -13.91 -5.93 -1.07
C SER A 306 -13.01 -4.73 -1.37
N GLY A 307 -13.09 -3.65 -0.59
CA GLY A 307 -12.33 -2.41 -0.80
C GLY A 307 -10.80 -2.60 -0.88
N PRO A 308 -10.18 -3.36 0.03
CA PRO A 308 -8.74 -3.60 -0.05
C PRO A 308 -8.31 -4.45 -1.26
N SER A 309 -9.17 -5.39 -1.70
CA SER A 309 -8.94 -6.19 -2.91
C SER A 309 -9.00 -5.30 -4.15
N ARG A 310 -10.05 -4.47 -4.21
CA ARG A 310 -10.24 -3.47 -5.26
C ARG A 310 -9.06 -2.52 -5.39
N PHE A 311 -8.56 -2.01 -4.27
CA PHE A 311 -7.39 -1.13 -4.23
C PHE A 311 -6.16 -1.80 -4.87
N ALA A 312 -5.91 -3.07 -4.56
CA ALA A 312 -4.81 -3.84 -5.15
C ALA A 312 -5.00 -4.07 -6.66
N ASP A 313 -6.21 -4.41 -7.09
CA ASP A 313 -6.54 -4.61 -8.50
C ASP A 313 -6.34 -3.34 -9.33
N LEU A 314 -6.72 -2.18 -8.80
CA LEU A 314 -6.52 -0.87 -9.44
C LEU A 314 -5.04 -0.52 -9.59
N LEU A 315 -4.23 -0.74 -8.54
CA LEU A 315 -2.78 -0.54 -8.63
C LEU A 315 -2.12 -1.50 -9.64
N SER A 316 -2.68 -2.71 -9.80
CA SER A 316 -2.20 -3.69 -10.77
C SER A 316 -2.53 -3.33 -12.24
N ALA A 317 -3.40 -2.34 -12.48
CA ALA A 317 -3.84 -1.95 -13.83
C ALA A 317 -2.73 -1.39 -14.73
N HIS A 318 -1.61 -0.94 -14.14
CA HIS A 318 -0.42 -0.45 -14.86
C HIS A 318 0.64 -1.53 -15.13
N CYS A 319 0.34 -2.78 -14.80
CA CYS A 319 1.22 -3.91 -15.02
C CYS A 319 0.96 -4.54 -16.40
N CYS A 320 2.01 -4.85 -17.17
CA CYS A 320 1.82 -5.60 -18.41
C CYS A 320 1.29 -7.01 -18.10
N ASN A 321 0.52 -7.60 -19.01
CA ASN A 321 -0.04 -8.95 -18.82
C ASN A 321 1.04 -10.01 -18.52
N ALA A 322 2.25 -9.86 -19.05
CA ALA A 322 3.36 -10.76 -18.76
C ALA A 322 3.78 -10.69 -17.28
N CYS A 323 3.88 -9.51 -16.69
CA CYS A 323 4.22 -9.35 -15.28
C CYS A 323 3.04 -9.73 -14.36
N LYS A 324 1.79 -9.46 -14.75
CA LYS A 324 0.60 -9.96 -14.05
C LYS A 324 0.55 -11.49 -13.99
N MET A 325 0.72 -12.15 -15.15
CA MET A 325 0.71 -13.62 -15.24
C MET A 325 1.90 -14.25 -14.53
N PHE A 326 3.09 -13.64 -14.65
CA PHE A 326 4.27 -14.06 -13.91
C PHE A 326 4.02 -13.98 -12.39
N PHE A 327 3.56 -12.84 -11.88
CA PHE A 327 3.28 -12.64 -10.46
C PHE A 327 2.25 -13.66 -9.96
N ARG A 328 1.14 -13.86 -10.69
CA ARG A 328 0.11 -14.86 -10.35
C ARG A 328 0.68 -16.29 -10.28
N ARG A 329 1.59 -16.65 -11.19
CA ARG A 329 2.24 -17.98 -11.19
C ARG A 329 3.21 -18.15 -10.02
N ILE A 330 3.92 -17.09 -9.63
CA ILE A 330 4.85 -17.16 -8.50
C ILE A 330 4.10 -17.24 -7.17
N ILE A 331 3.02 -16.46 -6.97
CA ILE A 331 2.26 -16.51 -5.71
C ILE A 331 1.54 -17.85 -5.49
N THR A 332 1.30 -18.60 -6.55
CA THR A 332 0.68 -19.94 -6.51
C THR A 332 1.69 -21.09 -6.54
N LEU A 333 3.00 -20.79 -6.56
CA LEU A 333 4.04 -21.81 -6.59
C LEU A 333 4.06 -22.61 -5.28
N LYS A 334 4.05 -23.94 -5.37
CA LYS A 334 4.14 -24.81 -4.19
C LYS A 334 5.58 -24.96 -3.67
N THR A 335 6.57 -24.72 -4.53
CA THR A 335 7.99 -24.85 -4.24
C THR A 335 8.66 -23.47 -4.06
N PRO A 336 9.80 -23.36 -3.37
CA PRO A 336 10.60 -22.14 -3.34
C PRO A 336 11.09 -21.72 -4.74
N LEU A 337 11.31 -20.42 -4.92
CA LEU A 337 12.05 -19.92 -6.08
C LEU A 337 13.51 -20.35 -6.01
N ARG A 338 14.13 -20.61 -7.17
CA ARG A 338 15.58 -20.84 -7.23
C ARG A 338 16.31 -19.59 -6.74
N PRO A 339 17.35 -19.74 -5.89
CA PRO A 339 18.20 -18.63 -5.47
C PRO A 339 18.80 -17.89 -6.68
N CYS A 340 19.05 -16.59 -6.51
CA CYS A 340 19.75 -15.81 -7.53
C CYS A 340 21.24 -16.13 -7.52
N GLU A 341 21.79 -16.46 -8.69
CA GLU A 341 23.24 -16.71 -8.87
C GLU A 341 24.07 -15.42 -8.88
N ASN A 342 23.43 -14.26 -9.05
CA ASN A 342 24.07 -12.95 -9.16
C ASN A 342 23.76 -12.02 -7.97
N ASN A 343 23.66 -12.58 -6.76
CA ASN A 343 23.50 -11.81 -5.50
C ASN A 343 22.37 -10.76 -5.54
N ASP A 344 21.23 -11.12 -6.13
CA ASP A 344 20.04 -10.27 -6.28
C ASP A 344 20.21 -8.99 -7.14
N LYS A 345 21.32 -8.85 -7.89
CA LYS A 345 21.65 -7.67 -8.70
C LYS A 345 21.25 -7.76 -10.18
N CYS A 346 20.46 -8.76 -10.58
CA CYS A 346 20.10 -9.02 -11.98
C CYS A 346 19.42 -7.84 -12.71
N PHE A 347 18.87 -6.86 -11.99
CA PHE A 347 18.19 -5.70 -12.56
C PHE A 347 18.94 -4.37 -12.32
N GLU A 348 20.19 -4.43 -11.86
CA GLU A 348 21.07 -3.26 -11.71
C GLU A 348 21.90 -3.01 -12.98
N ALA A 349 22.20 -4.06 -13.76
CA ALA A 349 22.94 -3.98 -15.01
C ALA A 349 22.03 -3.70 -16.23
N LEU A 350 22.60 -3.12 -17.29
CA LEU A 350 21.94 -2.87 -18.58
C LEU A 350 22.58 -3.78 -19.66
N PRO A 351 21.81 -4.67 -20.33
CA PRO A 351 20.38 -4.92 -20.15
C PRO A 351 20.07 -5.76 -18.89
N PRO A 352 18.91 -5.55 -18.24
CA PRO A 352 18.52 -6.34 -17.08
C PRO A 352 18.26 -7.80 -17.45
N ASN A 353 18.69 -8.72 -16.58
CA ASN A 353 18.47 -10.15 -16.77
C ASN A 353 17.06 -10.54 -16.30
N PHE A 354 16.16 -10.76 -17.25
CA PHE A 354 14.77 -11.16 -17.01
C PHE A 354 14.56 -12.66 -16.74
N GLU A 355 15.58 -13.51 -16.91
CA GLU A 355 15.50 -14.96 -16.66
C GLU A 355 15.48 -15.29 -15.17
N CYS A 356 16.08 -14.43 -14.34
CA CYS A 356 16.07 -14.61 -12.89
C CYS A 356 14.68 -14.34 -12.31
N ARG A 357 13.92 -15.42 -12.07
CA ARG A 357 12.57 -15.36 -11.49
C ARG A 357 12.55 -14.68 -10.12
N LEU A 358 13.54 -14.93 -9.27
CA LEU A 358 13.63 -14.30 -7.95
C LEU A 358 13.73 -12.78 -8.06
N CYS A 359 14.75 -12.27 -8.76
CA CYS A 359 14.94 -10.82 -8.92
C CYS A 359 13.76 -10.15 -9.64
N ARG A 360 13.15 -10.83 -10.62
CA ARG A 360 11.95 -10.32 -11.31
C ARG A 360 10.77 -10.22 -10.36
N PHE A 361 10.58 -11.20 -9.48
CA PHE A 361 9.53 -11.17 -8.45
C PHE A 361 9.79 -10.07 -7.42
N GLN A 362 11.04 -9.91 -6.96
CA GLN A 362 11.40 -8.81 -6.07
C GLN A 362 11.07 -7.45 -6.70
N LYS A 363 11.35 -7.24 -7.99
CA LYS A 363 10.94 -6.02 -8.71
C LYS A 363 9.43 -5.84 -8.78
N CYS A 364 8.64 -6.91 -8.92
CA CYS A 364 7.19 -6.84 -8.86
C CYS A 364 6.71 -6.33 -7.49
N ILE A 365 7.29 -6.86 -6.40
CA ILE A 365 6.99 -6.42 -5.02
C ILE A 365 7.40 -4.96 -4.81
N THR A 366 8.61 -4.55 -5.24
CA THR A 366 9.04 -3.14 -5.16
C THR A 366 8.17 -2.20 -5.99
N ALA A 367 7.62 -2.68 -7.10
CA ALA A 367 6.66 -1.94 -7.91
C ALA A 367 5.25 -1.85 -7.28
N GLY A 368 5.05 -2.45 -6.10
CA GLY A 368 3.78 -2.39 -5.37
C GLY A 368 2.78 -3.47 -5.77
N MET A 369 3.20 -4.54 -6.45
CA MET A 369 2.33 -5.69 -6.69
C MET A 369 2.08 -6.41 -5.36
N ILE A 370 0.80 -6.54 -5.00
CA ILE A 370 0.36 -7.17 -3.75
C ILE A 370 -0.34 -8.48 -4.10
N CYS A 371 -0.24 -9.48 -3.21
CA CYS A 371 -1.00 -10.72 -3.34
C CYS A 371 -2.51 -10.41 -3.32
N ASN A 372 -3.24 -10.82 -4.37
CA ASN A 372 -4.70 -10.59 -4.44
C ASN A 372 -5.39 -11.33 -3.28
N GLN A 373 -6.24 -10.59 -2.56
CA GLN A 373 -7.04 -11.10 -1.45
C GLN A 373 -8.10 -12.13 -1.88
N GLU A 374 -8.45 -12.18 -3.17
CA GLU A 374 -9.38 -13.19 -3.72
C GLU A 374 -8.88 -14.64 -3.56
N GLN A 375 -7.58 -14.86 -3.29
CA GLN A 375 -7.02 -16.18 -2.99
C GLN A 375 -6.85 -16.47 -1.49
N PHE A 376 -7.03 -15.47 -0.63
CA PHE A 376 -6.87 -15.57 0.82
C PHE A 376 -8.23 -15.35 1.50
N ASP A 377 -9.11 -16.33 1.36
CA ASP A 377 -10.34 -16.35 2.15
C ASP A 377 -10.03 -16.74 3.61
N LEU A 378 -10.85 -16.25 4.53
CA LEU A 378 -10.67 -16.51 5.96
C LEU A 378 -10.74 -18.02 6.29
N PRO A 379 -11.72 -18.80 5.78
CA PRO A 379 -11.82 -20.22 6.10
C PRO A 379 -10.62 -21.05 5.64
N SER A 380 -10.16 -20.87 4.39
CA SER A 380 -9.03 -21.66 3.86
C SER A 380 -7.72 -21.24 4.49
N ALA A 381 -7.53 -19.94 4.80
CA ALA A 381 -6.35 -19.48 5.53
C ALA A 381 -6.27 -20.12 6.92
N VAL A 382 -7.36 -20.06 7.70
CA VAL A 382 -7.45 -20.67 9.02
C VAL A 382 -7.25 -22.18 8.95
N LEU A 383 -7.89 -22.86 7.98
CA LEU A 383 -7.75 -24.31 7.78
C LEU A 383 -6.30 -24.70 7.47
N SER A 384 -5.67 -24.01 6.51
CA SER A 384 -4.29 -24.29 6.10
C SER A 384 -3.30 -24.05 7.24
N LEU A 385 -3.45 -22.96 8.00
CA LEU A 385 -2.56 -22.66 9.12
C LEU A 385 -2.77 -23.66 10.28
N THR A 386 -4.02 -24.02 10.56
CA THR A 386 -4.35 -25.04 11.56
C THR A 386 -3.73 -26.38 11.20
N GLN A 387 -3.80 -26.79 9.93
CA GLN A 387 -3.16 -28.02 9.45
C GLN A 387 -1.64 -27.99 9.63
N LEU A 388 -0.98 -26.87 9.34
CA LEU A 388 0.46 -26.73 9.55
C LEU A 388 0.84 -26.81 11.04
N GLU A 389 0.04 -26.22 11.92
CA GLU A 389 0.25 -26.34 13.37
C GLU A 389 0.03 -27.77 13.91
N ILE A 390 -0.93 -28.51 13.36
CA ILE A 390 -1.14 -29.93 13.68
C ILE A 390 0.07 -30.75 13.21
N GLN A 391 0.55 -30.53 11.99
CA GLN A 391 1.73 -31.21 11.46
C GLN A 391 2.97 -30.95 12.31
N LYS A 392 3.19 -29.69 12.72
CA LYS A 392 4.30 -29.33 13.62
C LYS A 392 4.22 -30.10 14.95
N ARG A 393 3.03 -30.19 15.55
CA ARG A 393 2.81 -30.96 16.79
C ARG A 393 3.07 -32.45 16.60
N HIS A 394 2.59 -33.02 15.50
CA HIS A 394 2.87 -34.41 15.16
C HIS A 394 4.37 -34.68 15.00
N THR A 395 5.12 -33.78 14.34
CA THR A 395 6.58 -33.86 14.27
C THR A 395 7.21 -33.81 15.66
N LEU A 396 6.79 -32.87 16.52
CA LEU A 396 7.30 -32.74 17.88
C LEU A 396 7.10 -34.03 18.71
N GLU A 397 5.90 -34.61 18.69
CA GLU A 397 5.55 -35.79 19.50
C GLU A 397 6.26 -37.06 19.02
N TYR A 398 6.21 -37.36 17.72
CA TYR A 398 6.54 -38.68 17.18
C TYR A 398 7.90 -38.78 16.47
N TYR A 399 8.59 -37.66 16.23
CA TYR A 399 9.83 -37.66 15.48
C TYR A 399 11.02 -37.14 16.31
N GLN A 400 12.21 -37.41 15.78
CA GLN A 400 13.47 -36.83 16.21
C GLN A 400 14.26 -36.36 14.97
N PRO A 401 15.20 -35.41 15.11
CA PRO A 401 16.01 -34.99 13.97
C PRO A 401 16.90 -36.15 13.48
N ALA A 402 17.10 -36.25 12.17
CA ALA A 402 17.89 -37.33 11.55
C ALA A 402 19.37 -37.29 11.93
N ARG A 403 19.86 -36.12 12.34
CA ARG A 403 21.21 -35.84 12.86
C ARG A 403 21.13 -34.62 13.77
N ASP A 404 22.20 -34.30 14.48
CA ASP A 404 22.32 -33.01 15.14
C ASP A 404 22.46 -31.88 14.11
N PHE A 405 21.82 -30.74 14.40
CA PHE A 405 21.82 -29.54 13.58
C PHE A 405 22.35 -28.37 14.40
N THR A 406 23.18 -27.51 13.80
CA THR A 406 23.54 -26.21 14.39
C THR A 406 22.43 -25.18 14.15
N PHE A 407 22.52 -24.02 14.82
CA PHE A 407 21.54 -22.95 14.60
C PHE A 407 21.63 -22.38 13.17
N GLU A 408 22.85 -22.30 12.63
CA GLU A 408 23.08 -21.85 11.26
C GLU A 408 22.51 -22.83 10.22
N GLU A 409 22.65 -24.13 10.44
CA GLU A 409 22.08 -25.15 9.55
C GLU A 409 20.56 -25.17 9.62
N ALA A 410 20.01 -25.13 10.84
CA ALA A 410 18.56 -25.13 11.05
C ALA A 410 17.88 -23.93 10.37
N THR A 411 18.50 -22.75 10.43
CA THR A 411 17.97 -21.51 9.83
C THR A 411 18.38 -21.30 8.37
N SER A 412 19.02 -22.29 7.75
CA SER A 412 19.35 -22.27 6.32
C SER A 412 18.13 -22.60 5.43
N VAL A 413 18.32 -22.53 4.11
CA VAL A 413 17.30 -22.89 3.11
C VAL A 413 17.00 -24.40 3.11
N GLU A 414 17.95 -25.24 3.55
CA GLU A 414 17.81 -26.69 3.54
C GLU A 414 16.77 -27.17 4.55
N ASN A 415 16.04 -28.24 4.24
CA ASN A 415 15.04 -28.77 5.15
C ASN A 415 15.69 -29.48 6.34
N VAL A 416 15.04 -29.42 7.50
CA VAL A 416 15.43 -30.23 8.65
C VAL A 416 14.90 -31.65 8.41
N GLY A 417 15.80 -32.64 8.35
CA GLY A 417 15.42 -34.04 8.21
C GLY A 417 14.91 -34.60 9.54
N PHE A 418 13.77 -35.29 9.53
CA PHE A 418 13.17 -35.93 10.71
C PHE A 418 12.97 -37.44 10.46
N VAL A 419 13.22 -38.24 11.49
CA VAL A 419 12.99 -39.69 11.52
C VAL A 419 12.07 -40.06 12.68
N LEU A 420 11.36 -41.18 12.59
CA LEU A 420 10.50 -41.66 13.66
C LEU A 420 11.31 -41.84 14.95
N LYS A 421 10.77 -41.37 16.07
CA LYS A 421 11.38 -41.51 17.39
C LYS A 421 11.30 -42.98 17.82
N PRO A 422 12.43 -43.65 18.08
CA PRO A 422 12.43 -45.01 18.62
C PRO A 422 11.77 -45.05 20.01
N SER A 423 11.13 -46.17 20.35
CA SER A 423 10.39 -46.34 21.61
C SER A 423 11.26 -46.31 22.87
N ASP A 424 12.56 -46.52 22.73
CA ASP A 424 13.57 -46.55 23.79
C ASP A 424 14.21 -45.18 24.07
N VAL A 425 13.95 -44.17 23.24
CA VAL A 425 14.58 -42.84 23.36
C VAL A 425 13.73 -41.91 24.21
N THR A 426 14.25 -41.55 25.39
CA THR A 426 13.67 -40.51 26.27
C THR A 426 14.43 -39.21 26.13
N PHE A 427 13.73 -38.13 25.75
CA PHE A 427 14.31 -36.79 25.62
C PHE A 427 14.48 -36.09 26.95
N THR A 428 15.63 -35.46 27.15
CA THR A 428 15.86 -34.47 28.23
C THR A 428 15.14 -33.15 27.93
N SER A 429 15.12 -32.22 28.88
CA SER A 429 14.61 -30.86 28.66
C SER A 429 15.36 -30.14 27.52
N TYR A 430 16.66 -30.38 27.37
CA TYR A 430 17.46 -29.79 26.28
C TYR A 430 17.14 -30.43 24.92
N ASP A 431 16.88 -31.73 24.88
CA ASP A 431 16.45 -32.42 23.65
C ASP A 431 15.10 -31.91 23.18
N TRP A 432 14.15 -31.76 24.11
CA TRP A 432 12.83 -31.22 23.83
C TRP A 432 12.86 -29.76 23.39
N GLU A 433 13.69 -28.93 24.00
CA GLU A 433 13.86 -27.53 23.59
C GLU A 433 14.45 -27.46 22.18
N ALA A 434 15.51 -28.22 21.88
CA ALA A 434 16.09 -28.28 20.53
C ALA A 434 15.06 -28.79 19.51
N MET A 435 14.31 -29.84 19.84
CA MET A 435 13.25 -30.37 18.98
C MET A 435 12.15 -29.34 18.72
N THR A 436 11.73 -28.59 19.74
CA THR A 436 10.73 -27.51 19.63
C THR A 436 11.19 -26.44 18.67
N GLN A 437 12.45 -26.02 18.76
CA GLN A 437 13.02 -25.03 17.87
C GLN A 437 13.17 -25.54 16.43
N LEU A 438 13.60 -26.80 16.24
CA LEU A 438 13.74 -27.41 14.92
C LEU A 438 12.39 -27.58 14.22
N ALA A 439 11.40 -28.15 14.91
CA ALA A 439 10.05 -28.32 14.39
C ALA A 439 9.40 -26.97 14.04
N THR A 440 9.62 -25.94 14.87
CA THR A 440 9.14 -24.58 14.59
C THR A 440 9.84 -23.96 13.38
N THR A 441 11.14 -24.16 13.24
CA THR A 441 11.90 -23.65 12.09
C THR A 441 11.44 -24.31 10.78
N ASP A 442 11.21 -25.62 10.80
CA ASP A 442 10.64 -26.37 9.67
C ASP A 442 9.21 -25.90 9.32
N TYR A 443 8.37 -25.70 10.33
CA TYR A 443 7.04 -25.10 10.16
C TYR A 443 7.10 -23.73 9.47
N LEU A 444 8.01 -22.85 9.88
CA LEU A 444 8.15 -21.53 9.28
C LEU A 444 8.60 -21.60 7.81
N LYS A 445 9.45 -22.57 7.44
CA LYS A 445 9.86 -22.81 6.04
C LYS A 445 8.68 -23.20 5.14
N LYS A 446 7.66 -23.85 5.69
CA LYS A 446 6.48 -24.33 4.95
C LYS A 446 5.45 -23.23 4.65
N LEU A 447 5.53 -22.07 5.32
CA LEU A 447 4.63 -20.94 5.07
C LEU A 447 4.75 -20.44 3.62
N ASN A 448 3.62 -19.99 3.06
CA ASN A 448 3.55 -19.62 1.64
C ASN A 448 4.52 -18.49 1.27
N PHE A 449 4.66 -17.47 2.13
CA PHE A 449 5.54 -16.34 1.85
C PHE A 449 7.02 -16.66 2.03
N SER A 450 7.37 -17.65 2.87
CA SER A 450 8.77 -18.07 3.09
C SER A 450 9.42 -18.56 1.78
N LYS A 451 8.64 -19.18 0.91
CA LYS A 451 9.05 -19.67 -0.42
C LYS A 451 9.40 -18.54 -1.40
N MET A 452 9.00 -17.30 -1.08
CA MET A 452 9.15 -16.12 -1.91
C MET A 452 10.29 -15.19 -1.42
N LEU A 453 10.87 -15.48 -0.26
CA LEU A 453 12.02 -14.77 0.28
C LEU A 453 13.31 -15.18 -0.44
N THR A 454 14.28 -14.28 -0.48
CA THR A 454 15.65 -14.63 -0.90
C THR A 454 16.29 -15.53 0.16
N SER A 455 17.39 -16.23 -0.15
CA SER A 455 18.06 -17.08 0.83
C SER A 455 18.54 -16.30 2.07
N SER A 456 18.99 -15.05 1.89
CA SER A 456 19.39 -14.17 2.98
C SER A 456 18.19 -13.69 3.80
N ASP A 457 17.11 -13.27 3.15
CA ASP A 457 15.89 -12.82 3.83
C ASP A 457 15.18 -13.98 4.56
N LEU A 458 15.16 -15.18 3.97
CA LEU A 458 14.62 -16.37 4.61
C LEU A 458 15.39 -16.70 5.89
N LYS A 459 16.73 -16.67 5.81
CA LYS A 459 17.58 -16.91 6.98
C LYS A 459 17.35 -15.87 8.08
N ALA A 460 17.29 -14.58 7.72
CA ALA A 460 16.99 -13.50 8.67
C ALA A 460 15.59 -13.66 9.30
N PHE A 461 14.58 -13.98 8.49
CA PHE A 461 13.22 -14.27 8.96
C PHE A 461 13.19 -15.45 9.94
N LEU A 462 13.81 -16.57 9.60
CA LEU A 462 13.83 -17.76 10.45
C LEU A 462 14.50 -17.45 11.79
N LYS A 463 15.66 -16.79 11.80
CA LYS A 463 16.37 -16.38 13.03
C LYS A 463 15.54 -15.44 13.91
N GLY A 464 14.82 -14.50 13.31
CA GLY A 464 14.01 -13.52 14.05
C GLY A 464 12.66 -14.05 14.56
N ALA A 465 12.04 -15.00 13.85
CA ALA A 465 10.66 -15.40 14.08
C ALA A 465 10.47 -16.69 14.88
N TYR A 466 11.38 -17.68 14.76
CA TYR A 466 11.15 -19.04 15.27
C TYR A 466 10.86 -19.08 16.77
N TYR A 467 11.58 -18.30 17.57
CA TYR A 467 11.47 -18.36 19.02
C TYR A 467 10.13 -17.80 19.53
N ASN A 468 9.69 -16.65 18.98
CA ASN A 468 8.38 -16.08 19.31
C ASN A 468 7.25 -17.03 18.91
N CYS A 469 7.37 -17.66 17.73
CA CYS A 469 6.41 -18.65 17.24
C CYS A 469 6.34 -19.88 18.14
N ALA A 470 7.50 -20.36 18.62
CA ALA A 470 7.58 -21.50 19.52
C ALA A 470 6.90 -21.18 20.85
N LEU A 471 7.23 -20.05 21.49
CA LEU A 471 6.65 -19.64 22.77
C LEU A 471 5.12 -19.57 22.74
N ILE A 472 4.55 -18.85 21.77
CA ILE A 472 3.09 -18.67 21.70
C ILE A 472 2.37 -19.96 21.32
N SER A 473 2.95 -20.78 20.43
CA SER A 473 2.34 -22.05 20.03
C SER A 473 2.34 -23.07 21.18
N THR A 474 3.45 -23.19 21.91
CA THR A 474 3.51 -24.07 23.08
C THR A 474 2.52 -23.60 24.16
N ALA A 475 2.42 -22.30 24.43
CA ALA A 475 1.44 -21.76 25.36
C ALA A 475 -0.01 -22.04 24.91
N MET A 476 -0.32 -21.87 23.61
CA MET A 476 -1.64 -22.13 23.06
C MET A 476 -2.03 -23.62 23.15
N HIS A 477 -1.08 -24.51 22.94
CA HIS A 477 -1.29 -25.96 23.10
C HIS A 477 -1.76 -26.27 24.52
N TYR A 478 -0.99 -25.89 25.55
CA TYR A 478 -1.35 -26.19 26.94
C TYR A 478 -2.59 -25.46 27.43
N TYR A 479 -2.83 -24.25 26.95
CA TYR A 479 -4.10 -23.55 27.16
C TYR A 479 -5.29 -24.38 26.64
N SER A 480 -5.17 -24.96 25.45
CA SER A 480 -6.22 -25.80 24.85
C SER A 480 -6.49 -27.10 25.63
N TYR A 481 -5.47 -27.64 26.31
CA TYR A 481 -5.60 -28.78 27.24
C TYR A 481 -6.04 -28.38 28.65
N LYS A 482 -6.37 -27.10 28.89
CA LYS A 482 -6.72 -26.56 30.21
C LYS A 482 -5.62 -26.75 31.27
N SER A 483 -4.35 -26.83 30.86
CA SER A 483 -3.21 -26.82 31.76
C SER A 483 -2.83 -25.38 32.09
N GLY A 484 -2.48 -25.09 33.34
CA GLY A 484 -1.99 -23.77 33.79
C GLY A 484 -0.49 -23.57 33.61
N ILE A 485 0.25 -24.62 33.23
CA ILE A 485 1.71 -24.65 33.18
C ILE A 485 2.15 -25.29 31.86
N ILE A 486 3.13 -24.70 31.20
CA ILE A 486 3.78 -25.28 30.03
C ILE A 486 4.72 -26.41 30.46
N THR A 487 4.61 -27.57 29.82
CA THR A 487 5.54 -28.70 29.91
C THR A 487 6.00 -29.15 28.52
N PHE A 488 6.95 -30.06 28.43
CA PHE A 488 7.24 -30.82 27.22
C PHE A 488 6.42 -32.12 27.18
N PRO A 489 6.28 -32.76 26.01
CA PRO A 489 5.58 -34.03 25.91
C PRO A 489 6.13 -35.07 26.89
N GLY A 490 5.24 -35.90 27.45
CA GLY A 490 5.56 -36.79 28.56
C GLY A 490 5.61 -36.12 29.93
N GLY A 491 5.19 -34.85 30.05
CA GLY A 491 5.15 -34.12 31.32
C GLY A 491 6.51 -33.60 31.79
N MET A 492 7.52 -33.63 30.91
CA MET A 492 8.86 -33.12 31.19
C MET A 492 8.83 -31.61 31.44
N ASP A 493 9.62 -31.13 32.39
CA ASP A 493 9.67 -29.70 32.69
C ASP A 493 10.37 -28.91 31.56
N VAL A 494 9.82 -27.74 31.20
CA VAL A 494 10.46 -26.83 30.24
C VAL A 494 11.68 -26.12 30.82
N CYS A 495 11.72 -25.96 32.14
CA CYS A 495 12.89 -25.44 32.82
C CYS A 495 13.84 -26.60 33.15
N PRO A 496 15.13 -26.51 32.77
CA PRO A 496 16.11 -27.52 33.12
C PRO A 496 16.28 -27.61 34.64
N LYS A 497 16.72 -28.76 35.17
CA LYS A 497 16.84 -29.00 36.62
C LYS A 497 17.77 -27.99 37.30
N GLU A 498 18.76 -27.52 36.57
CA GLU A 498 19.74 -26.49 36.94
C GLU A 498 19.07 -25.15 37.27
N MET A 499 17.87 -24.89 36.73
CA MET A 499 17.08 -23.70 37.05
C MET A 499 16.68 -23.65 38.53
N ALA A 500 16.63 -24.79 39.23
CA ALA A 500 16.29 -24.84 40.65
C ALA A 500 17.14 -23.89 41.51
N LEU A 501 18.42 -23.68 41.15
CA LEU A 501 19.30 -22.74 41.83
C LEU A 501 18.82 -21.29 41.70
N ILE A 502 18.34 -20.88 40.52
CA ILE A 502 17.81 -19.54 40.27
C ILE A 502 16.44 -19.39 40.93
N SER A 503 15.62 -20.43 40.85
CA SER A 503 14.26 -20.45 41.39
C SER A 503 14.22 -20.38 42.91
N GLN A 504 15.24 -20.85 43.61
CA GLN A 504 15.38 -20.66 45.06
C GLN A 504 15.43 -19.17 45.45
N PHE A 505 16.12 -18.35 44.66
CA PHE A 505 16.24 -16.91 44.94
C PHE A 505 15.08 -16.10 44.36
N LYS A 506 14.45 -16.56 43.27
CA LYS A 506 13.38 -15.83 42.57
C LYS A 506 12.31 -16.76 41.97
N PRO A 507 11.47 -17.41 42.79
CA PRO A 507 10.51 -18.41 42.33
C PRO A 507 9.47 -17.86 41.32
N CYS A 508 9.10 -16.58 41.45
CA CYS A 508 8.18 -15.91 40.50
C CYS A 508 8.74 -15.83 39.07
N PHE A 509 10.06 -15.98 38.89
CA PHE A 509 10.70 -15.91 37.59
C PHE A 509 10.40 -17.16 36.74
N GLU A 510 10.59 -18.34 37.32
CA GLU A 510 10.28 -19.62 36.68
C GLU A 510 8.77 -19.76 36.40
N ILE A 511 7.93 -19.40 37.39
CA ILE A 511 6.47 -19.39 37.24
C ILE A 511 6.06 -18.46 36.09
N GLY A 512 6.70 -17.30 35.98
CA GLY A 512 6.46 -16.34 34.91
C GLY A 512 6.74 -16.92 33.52
N ILE A 513 7.84 -17.65 33.35
CA ILE A 513 8.18 -18.33 32.08
C ILE A 513 7.13 -19.40 31.74
N LYS A 514 6.69 -20.18 32.74
CA LYS A 514 5.81 -21.32 32.54
C LYS A 514 4.32 -21.00 32.36
N SER A 515 3.82 -19.93 32.98
CA SER A 515 2.37 -19.71 33.13
C SER A 515 1.85 -18.39 32.59
N ARG A 516 2.68 -17.35 32.45
CA ARG A 516 2.22 -15.99 32.11
C ARG A 516 1.47 -15.93 30.78
N LEU A 517 2.01 -16.58 29.75
CA LEU A 517 1.37 -16.61 28.43
C LEU A 517 0.05 -17.37 28.47
N ILE A 518 0.01 -18.54 29.11
CA ILE A 518 -1.23 -19.32 29.29
C ILE A 518 -2.28 -18.49 30.03
N GLY A 519 -1.89 -17.83 31.13
CA GLY A 519 -2.77 -16.97 31.91
C GLY A 519 -3.38 -15.87 31.07
N LYS A 520 -2.59 -15.19 30.22
CA LYS A 520 -3.11 -14.14 29.33
C LYS A 520 -4.00 -14.70 28.22
N LEU A 521 -3.67 -15.86 27.65
CA LEU A 521 -4.52 -16.55 26.67
C LEU A 521 -5.88 -16.93 27.29
N ALA A 522 -5.87 -17.38 28.56
CA ALA A 522 -7.08 -17.73 29.31
C ALA A 522 -7.92 -16.50 29.67
N GLU A 523 -7.29 -15.42 30.13
CA GLU A 523 -7.95 -14.13 30.40
C GLU A 523 -8.68 -13.62 29.15
N LEU A 524 -8.01 -13.68 28.00
CA LEU A 524 -8.57 -13.25 26.72
C LEU A 524 -9.45 -14.30 26.06
N LYS A 525 -9.55 -15.54 26.56
CA LYS A 525 -10.30 -16.63 25.92
C LYS A 525 -9.99 -16.75 24.42
N VAL A 526 -8.71 -16.85 24.08
CA VAL A 526 -8.26 -16.86 22.68
C VAL A 526 -8.70 -18.15 21.99
N THR A 527 -9.34 -18.03 20.83
CA THR A 527 -9.75 -19.20 20.02
C THR A 527 -8.60 -19.72 19.14
N ASN A 528 -8.71 -20.94 18.61
CA ASN A 528 -7.69 -21.50 17.71
C ASN A 528 -7.56 -20.68 16.42
N GLU A 529 -8.69 -20.20 15.91
CA GLU A 529 -8.79 -19.37 14.71
C GLU A 529 -8.12 -18.01 14.91
N GLU A 530 -8.36 -17.37 16.06
CA GLU A 530 -7.67 -16.12 16.43
C GLU A 530 -6.17 -16.37 16.62
N PHE A 531 -5.78 -17.46 17.27
CA PHE A 531 -4.38 -17.80 17.53
C PHE A 531 -3.58 -17.96 16.23
N VAL A 532 -4.06 -18.75 15.27
CA VAL A 532 -3.27 -19.01 14.05
C VAL A 532 -3.03 -17.73 13.25
N LEU A 533 -4.02 -16.83 13.20
CA LEU A 533 -3.90 -15.53 12.53
C LEU A 533 -2.99 -14.57 13.33
N LEU A 534 -3.16 -14.52 14.65
CA LEU A 534 -2.34 -13.69 15.53
C LEU A 534 -0.87 -14.10 15.48
N ASN A 535 -0.59 -15.41 15.49
CA ASN A 535 0.76 -15.94 15.36
C ASN A 535 1.40 -15.49 14.04
N MET A 536 0.64 -15.49 12.92
CA MET A 536 1.14 -14.97 11.64
C MET A 536 1.47 -13.47 11.70
N ILE A 537 0.67 -12.66 12.40
CA ILE A 537 0.93 -11.22 12.58
C ILE A 537 2.24 -11.01 13.36
N PHE A 538 2.48 -11.82 14.40
CA PHE A 538 3.66 -11.70 15.25
C PHE A 538 4.95 -12.13 14.57
N ILE A 539 4.92 -13.18 13.74
CA ILE A 539 6.11 -13.64 13.00
C ILE A 539 6.42 -12.73 11.79
N CYS A 540 5.44 -12.06 11.21
CA CYS A 540 5.64 -11.12 10.10
C CYS A 540 6.17 -9.74 10.58
N ASN A 541 7.19 -9.75 11.43
CA ASN A 541 7.82 -8.54 11.97
C ASN A 541 8.81 -7.92 10.97
N THR A 542 8.62 -6.65 10.60
CA THR A 542 9.51 -5.94 9.67
C THR A 542 10.77 -5.36 10.32
N GLY A 543 10.93 -5.51 11.64
CA GLY A 543 12.08 -5.01 12.41
C GLY A 543 13.23 -6.01 12.57
N MET A 544 13.23 -7.12 11.81
CA MET A 544 14.24 -8.17 11.99
C MET A 544 15.61 -7.77 11.40
N PRO A 545 16.72 -7.96 12.14
CA PRO A 545 18.07 -7.71 11.66
C PRO A 545 18.40 -8.55 10.41
N GLY A 546 19.03 -7.93 9.42
CA GLY A 546 19.48 -8.61 8.20
C GLY A 546 18.42 -8.75 7.09
N MET A 547 17.19 -8.25 7.31
CA MET A 547 16.15 -8.23 6.27
C MET A 547 16.42 -7.15 5.21
N SER A 548 16.27 -7.52 3.94
CA SER A 548 16.28 -6.59 2.81
C SER A 548 15.04 -5.68 2.80
N LYS A 549 15.11 -4.57 2.04
CA LYS A 549 13.95 -3.68 1.83
C LYS A 549 12.76 -4.42 1.23
N THR A 550 13.01 -5.33 0.30
CA THR A 550 11.94 -6.04 -0.41
C THR A 550 11.38 -7.18 0.43
N GLY A 551 12.22 -7.88 1.20
CA GLY A 551 11.78 -8.84 2.21
C GLY A 551 10.88 -8.18 3.27
N ASN A 552 11.27 -7.00 3.78
CA ASN A 552 10.43 -6.24 4.71
C ASN A 552 9.10 -5.80 4.08
N LEU A 553 9.10 -5.40 2.81
CA LEU A 553 7.88 -5.06 2.10
C LEU A 553 6.95 -6.28 1.92
N LEU A 554 7.52 -7.46 1.65
CA LEU A 554 6.77 -8.71 1.57
C LEU A 554 6.13 -9.07 2.92
N LEU A 555 6.91 -9.03 4.01
CA LEU A 555 6.40 -9.32 5.36
C LEU A 555 5.34 -8.31 5.79
N ALA A 556 5.53 -7.01 5.52
CA ALA A 556 4.53 -5.97 5.80
C ALA A 556 3.19 -6.26 5.09
N ASN A 557 3.26 -6.73 3.84
CA ASN A 557 2.07 -7.09 3.09
C ASN A 557 1.34 -8.29 3.71
N TYR A 558 2.05 -9.36 4.06
CA TYR A 558 1.44 -10.52 4.72
C TYR A 558 0.93 -10.19 6.12
N GLN A 559 1.65 -9.38 6.90
CA GLN A 559 1.20 -8.89 8.20
C GLN A 559 -0.14 -8.16 8.05
N ARG A 560 -0.26 -7.25 7.08
CA ARG A 560 -1.53 -6.56 6.79
C ARG A 560 -2.65 -7.53 6.37
N LEU A 561 -2.34 -8.53 5.55
CA LEU A 561 -3.32 -9.55 5.15
C LEU A 561 -3.85 -10.32 6.36
N TYR A 562 -2.98 -10.83 7.22
CA TYR A 562 -3.39 -11.56 8.42
C TYR A 562 -4.07 -10.65 9.46
N SER A 563 -3.67 -9.39 9.58
CA SER A 563 -4.40 -8.39 10.40
C SER A 563 -5.83 -8.18 9.90
N ASN A 564 -6.04 -8.07 8.59
CA ASN A 564 -7.39 -7.95 8.03
C ASN A 564 -8.22 -9.23 8.28
N LEU A 565 -7.62 -10.41 8.14
CA LEU A 565 -8.29 -11.68 8.42
C LEU A 565 -8.65 -11.81 9.90
N LEU A 566 -7.74 -11.43 10.81
CA LEU A 566 -8.01 -11.45 12.24
C LEU A 566 -9.10 -10.45 12.61
N PHE A 567 -9.09 -9.25 12.03
CA PHE A 567 -10.15 -8.28 12.25
C PHE A 567 -11.50 -8.80 11.75
N LYS A 568 -11.54 -9.44 10.57
CA LYS A 568 -12.75 -10.12 10.06
C LYS A 568 -13.22 -11.23 11.00
N GLN A 569 -12.31 -12.03 11.55
CA GLN A 569 -12.63 -13.02 12.58
C GLN A 569 -13.25 -12.36 13.82
N CYS A 570 -12.67 -11.26 14.30
CA CYS A 570 -13.20 -10.49 15.44
C CYS A 570 -14.61 -9.93 15.17
N GLN A 571 -14.88 -9.49 13.93
CA GLN A 571 -16.21 -9.03 13.52
C GLN A 571 -17.26 -10.15 13.57
N MET A 572 -16.89 -11.37 13.15
CA MET A 572 -17.80 -12.51 13.20
C MET A 572 -18.09 -12.95 14.64
N THR A 573 -17.08 -12.90 15.53
CA THR A 573 -17.24 -13.36 16.93
C THR A 573 -17.87 -12.31 17.84
N CYS A 574 -17.54 -11.02 17.68
CA CYS A 574 -17.83 -9.98 18.67
C CYS A 574 -18.59 -8.75 18.12
N GLN A 575 -19.02 -8.77 16.85
CA GLN A 575 -19.79 -7.70 16.17
C GLN A 575 -19.33 -6.26 16.54
N ASN A 576 -20.04 -5.59 17.45
CA ASN A 576 -19.82 -4.19 17.84
C ASN A 576 -18.53 -3.94 18.66
N GLN A 577 -17.88 -4.98 19.17
CA GLN A 577 -16.62 -4.88 19.94
C GLN A 577 -15.38 -5.38 19.17
N ALA A 578 -15.49 -5.57 17.85
CA ALA A 578 -14.42 -6.13 17.04
C ALA A 578 -13.09 -5.36 17.15
N SER A 579 -13.14 -4.02 17.19
CA SER A 579 -11.93 -3.18 17.31
C SER A 579 -11.24 -3.34 18.66
N ALA A 580 -12.00 -3.39 19.76
CA ALA A 580 -11.45 -3.63 21.09
C ALA A 580 -10.83 -5.03 21.18
N ARG A 581 -11.55 -6.05 20.72
CA ARG A 581 -11.07 -7.44 20.66
C ARG A 581 -9.77 -7.56 19.88
N PHE A 582 -9.69 -6.93 18.71
CA PHE A 582 -8.50 -6.93 17.88
C PHE A 582 -7.29 -6.33 18.61
N THR A 583 -7.47 -5.18 19.26
CA THR A 583 -6.41 -4.54 20.06
C THR A 583 -6.00 -5.40 21.26
N ASP A 584 -6.95 -6.01 21.96
CA ASP A 584 -6.68 -6.89 23.10
C ASP A 584 -5.85 -8.11 22.68
N LEU A 585 -6.18 -8.73 21.54
CA LEU A 585 -5.41 -9.85 20.99
C LEU A 585 -3.99 -9.43 20.62
N LEU A 586 -3.82 -8.25 19.98
CA LEU A 586 -2.50 -7.74 19.64
C LEU A 586 -1.63 -7.43 20.87
N SER A 587 -2.24 -7.11 22.01
CA SER A 587 -1.50 -6.85 23.27
C SER A 587 -0.67 -8.04 23.75
N LEU A 588 -0.99 -9.27 23.31
CA LEU A 588 -0.21 -10.48 23.59
C LEU A 588 1.24 -10.37 23.11
N CYS A 589 1.55 -9.50 22.13
CA CYS A 589 2.91 -9.30 21.65
C CYS A 589 3.86 -8.84 22.77
N HIS A 590 3.37 -8.01 23.70
CA HIS A 590 4.15 -7.53 24.84
C HIS A 590 4.45 -8.67 25.83
N ILE A 591 3.49 -9.58 26.03
CA ILE A 591 3.66 -10.73 26.91
C ILE A 591 4.64 -11.73 26.31
N VAL A 592 4.56 -12.00 25.00
CA VAL A 592 5.52 -12.84 24.28
C VAL A 592 6.93 -12.26 24.39
N SER A 593 7.07 -10.96 24.15
CA SER A 593 8.36 -10.26 24.23
C SER A 593 8.95 -10.31 25.64
N LYS A 594 8.11 -10.11 26.67
CA LYS A 594 8.54 -10.19 28.06
C LYS A 594 8.97 -11.60 28.45
N THR A 595 8.22 -12.62 28.03
CA THR A 595 8.59 -14.03 28.29
C THR A 595 9.89 -14.41 27.57
N LYS A 596 10.08 -14.00 26.31
CA LYS A 596 11.35 -14.17 25.60
C LYS A 596 12.52 -13.55 26.36
N GLN A 597 12.35 -12.31 26.84
CA GLN A 597 13.39 -11.61 27.61
C GLN A 597 13.72 -12.37 28.91
N ASP A 598 12.71 -12.88 29.61
CA ASP A 598 12.92 -13.65 30.83
C ASP A 598 13.66 -14.96 30.54
N VAL A 599 13.33 -15.69 29.46
CA VAL A 599 14.09 -16.90 29.09
C VAL A 599 15.54 -16.57 28.73
N ALA A 600 15.79 -15.48 27.98
CA ALA A 600 17.15 -15.05 27.65
C ALA A 600 17.94 -14.69 28.92
N ASN A 601 17.32 -14.02 29.89
CA ASN A 601 17.94 -13.73 31.17
C ASN A 601 18.20 -15.01 31.99
N ALA A 602 17.29 -15.98 31.94
CA ALA A 602 17.47 -17.27 32.60
C ALA A 602 18.67 -18.03 32.03
N ALA A 603 18.80 -18.07 30.70
CA ALA A 603 19.95 -18.67 30.03
C ALA A 603 21.27 -17.99 30.40
N LEU A 604 21.30 -16.66 30.49
CA LEU A 604 22.47 -15.90 30.92
C LEU A 604 22.86 -16.26 32.37
N LEU A 605 21.90 -16.30 33.28
CA LEU A 605 22.16 -16.67 34.68
C LEU A 605 22.69 -18.10 34.79
N LEU A 606 22.11 -19.06 34.06
CA LEU A 606 22.59 -20.44 34.03
C LEU A 606 24.05 -20.52 33.53
N GLN A 607 24.41 -19.76 32.49
CA GLN A 607 25.79 -19.70 32.00
C GLN A 607 26.77 -19.13 33.04
N MET A 608 26.31 -18.18 33.87
CA MET A 608 27.14 -17.58 34.92
C MET A 608 27.32 -18.51 36.13
N TYR A 609 26.23 -19.14 36.61
CA TYR A 609 26.26 -19.96 37.82
C TYR A 609 26.74 -21.39 37.58
N GLN A 610 26.59 -21.91 36.35
CA GLN A 610 27.06 -23.23 35.96
C GLN A 610 27.76 -23.19 34.59
N PRO A 611 29.01 -22.69 34.54
CA PRO A 611 29.77 -22.54 33.29
C PRO A 611 30.07 -23.88 32.60
N ASN A 612 29.95 -25.00 33.31
CA ASN A 612 30.23 -26.35 32.79
C ASN A 612 28.99 -27.02 32.15
N ILE A 613 27.83 -26.36 32.06
CA ILE A 613 26.65 -26.92 31.39
C ILE A 613 26.99 -27.19 29.91
N LYS A 614 26.81 -28.44 29.49
CA LYS A 614 26.95 -28.83 28.08
C LYS A 614 25.65 -28.55 27.34
N TRP A 615 25.56 -27.35 26.79
CA TRP A 615 24.48 -26.99 25.87
C TRP A 615 24.64 -27.73 24.54
N LYS A 616 23.53 -28.13 23.91
CA LYS A 616 23.55 -28.48 22.49
C LYS A 616 23.98 -27.26 21.66
N ASP A 617 24.77 -27.48 20.60
CA ASP A 617 25.31 -26.40 19.77
C ASP A 617 24.21 -25.48 19.22
N MET A 618 23.08 -26.08 18.80
CA MET A 618 21.88 -25.35 18.39
C MET A 618 21.42 -24.33 19.46
N LEU A 619 21.28 -24.79 20.72
CA LEU A 619 20.78 -23.95 21.81
C LEU A 619 21.79 -22.88 22.20
N LYS A 620 23.08 -23.24 22.20
CA LYS A 620 24.18 -22.31 22.51
C LYS A 620 24.20 -21.13 21.53
N GLU A 621 24.14 -21.40 20.23
CA GLU A 621 24.12 -20.37 19.19
C GLU A 621 22.81 -19.57 19.20
N ALA A 622 21.67 -20.24 19.40
CA ALA A 622 20.36 -19.59 19.57
C ALA A 622 20.34 -18.60 20.74
N ILE A 623 20.85 -18.99 21.91
CA ILE A 623 20.95 -18.13 23.09
C ILE A 623 21.84 -16.93 22.80
N LYS A 624 23.01 -17.14 22.18
CA LYS A 624 23.90 -16.06 21.77
C LYS A 624 23.18 -15.05 20.87
N TYR A 625 22.48 -15.54 19.84
CA TYR A 625 21.70 -14.69 18.95
C TYR A 625 20.60 -13.91 19.69
N MET A 626 19.88 -14.54 20.62
CA MET A 626 18.86 -13.89 21.44
C MET A 626 19.43 -12.78 22.34
N LEU A 627 20.64 -12.97 22.89
CA LEU A 627 21.29 -11.99 23.75
C LEU A 627 21.84 -10.79 22.96
N GLU A 628 22.35 -11.02 21.75
CA GLU A 628 22.89 -9.98 20.86
C GLU A 628 21.80 -9.09 20.24
N ASN A 629 20.58 -9.59 20.10
CA ASN A 629 19.46 -8.92 19.42
C ASN A 629 18.29 -8.63 20.38
N LYS A 630 18.61 -8.15 21.59
CA LYS A 630 17.65 -7.79 22.65
C LYS A 630 16.82 -6.55 22.33
#